data_AF-A0A3S0XBD1-F1
#
_entry.id   AF-A0A3S0XBD1-F1
#
_cell.length_a   1.000
_cell.length_b   1.000
_cell.length_c   1.000
_cell.angle_alpha   90.00
_cell.angle_beta   90.00
_cell.angle_gamma   90.00
#
_symmetry.space_group_name_H-M   'P 1'
#
loop_
_entity.id
_entity.type
_entity.pdbx_description
1 polymer ?
#
loop_
_entity_poly.entity_id
_entity_poly.type
_entity_poly.pdbx_seq_one_letter_code
_entity_poly.pdbx_strand_id
1 'polypeptide(L)' 'MPRQSVEEETFEQIVARLEVTHPDISRTDIESATRIEFDALTGRPVRDYIPILVERATKKRLSNGRSSSLV' A
#
# COMPACT_ATOMS: atom_id res chain seq x y z
N MET A 1 -28.34 6.39 0.44
CA MET A 1 -26.89 6.63 0.43
C MET A 1 -26.22 5.40 -0.18
N PRO A 2 -25.49 5.50 -1.31
CA PRO A 2 -24.72 4.37 -1.78
C PRO A 2 -23.68 4.05 -0.69
N ARG A 3 -23.66 2.81 -0.24
CA ARG A 3 -22.61 2.34 0.66
C ARG A 3 -21.33 2.39 -0.16
N GLN A 4 -20.46 3.36 0.11
CA GLN A 4 -19.15 3.44 -0.56
C GLN A 4 -18.51 2.05 -0.47
N SER A 5 -18.01 1.57 -1.61
CA SER A 5 -17.41 0.24 -1.68
C SER A 5 -16.20 0.25 -0.74
N VAL A 6 -15.97 -0.83 0.02
CA VAL A 6 -14.78 -0.95 0.90
C VAL A 6 -13.48 -0.69 0.13
N GLU A 7 -13.49 -0.99 -1.17
CA GLU A 7 -12.41 -0.70 -2.11
C GLU A 7 -12.16 0.80 -2.30
N GLU A 8 -13.22 1.61 -2.38
CA GLU A 8 -13.15 3.07 -2.57
C GLU A 8 -12.57 3.74 -1.32
N GLU A 9 -13.02 3.32 -0.13
CA GLU A 9 -12.46 3.81 1.13
C GLU A 9 -10.98 3.40 1.29
N THR A 10 -10.65 2.17 0.90
CA THR A 10 -9.25 1.68 0.90
C THR A 10 -8.39 2.48 -0.07
N PHE A 11 -8.92 2.79 -1.25
CA PHE A 11 -8.24 3.59 -2.26
C PHE A 11 -7.89 4.99 -1.73
N GLU A 12 -8.86 5.69 -1.15
CA GLU A 12 -8.66 7.02 -0.54
C GLU A 12 -7.60 7.00 0.57
N GLN A 13 -7.62 5.98 1.43
CA GLN A 13 -6.61 5.84 2.49
C GLN A 13 -5.19 5.60 1.92
N ILE A 14 -5.07 4.89 0.80
CA ILE A 14 -3.78 4.66 0.14
C ILE A 14 -3.26 5.97 -0.45
N VAL A 15 -4.10 6.70 -1.19
CA VAL A 15 -3.75 7.98 -1.81
C VAL A 15 -3.29 8.98 -0.73
N ALA A 16 -4.08 9.15 0.34
CA ALA A 16 -3.74 10.06 1.43
C ALA A 16 -2.38 9.73 2.09
N ARG A 17 -2.06 8.44 2.25
CA ARG A 17 -0.76 8.02 2.79
C ARG A 17 0.40 8.32 1.84
N LEU A 18 0.18 8.13 0.54
CA LEU A 18 1.19 8.38 -0.49
C LEU A 18 1.46 9.89 -0.63
N GLU A 19 0.46 10.75 -0.54
CA GLU A 19 0.65 12.21 -0.52
C GLU A 19 1.57 12.65 0.62
N VAL A 20 1.38 12.10 1.83
CA VAL A 20 2.24 12.42 2.97
C VAL A 20 3.68 11.94 2.77
N THR A 21 3.86 10.81 2.08
CA THR A 21 5.18 10.20 1.87
C THR A 21 5.91 10.79 0.64
N HIS A 22 5.16 11.36 -0.31
CA HIS A 22 5.63 11.90 -1.58
C HIS A 22 5.04 13.31 -1.83
N PRO A 23 5.39 14.32 -1.02
CA PRO A 23 4.80 15.65 -1.08
C PRO A 23 5.10 16.41 -2.38
N ASP A 24 6.11 15.97 -3.12
CA ASP A 24 6.58 16.48 -4.40
C ASP A 24 5.81 15.93 -5.61
N ILE A 25 4.94 14.94 -5.42
CA ILE A 25 4.11 14.34 -6.47
C ILE A 25 2.67 14.85 -6.33
N SER A 26 2.02 15.20 -7.44
CA SER A 26 0.64 15.67 -7.41
C SER A 26 -0.32 14.55 -6.98
N ARG A 27 -1.40 14.92 -6.28
CA ARG A 27 -2.47 13.99 -5.91
C ARG A 27 -3.00 13.22 -7.11
N THR A 28 -3.25 13.91 -8.23
CA THR A 28 -3.78 13.32 -9.45
C THR A 28 -2.85 12.26 -10.03
N ASP A 29 -1.53 12.48 -10.00
CA ASP A 29 -0.56 11.48 -10.45
C ASP A 29 -0.53 10.27 -9.50
N ILE A 30 -0.63 10.49 -8.19
CA ILE A 30 -0.72 9.43 -7.18
C ILE A 30 -1.99 8.60 -7.38
N GLU A 31 -3.15 9.24 -7.59
CA GLU A 31 -4.42 8.58 -7.87
C GLU A 31 -4.33 7.73 -9.15
N SER A 32 -3.81 8.31 -10.23
CA SER A 32 -3.66 7.62 -11.51
C SER A 32 -2.74 6.40 -11.38
N ALA A 33 -1.59 6.54 -10.72
CA ALA A 33 -0.67 5.43 -10.49
C ALA A 33 -1.29 4.34 -9.61
N THR A 34 -1.99 4.73 -8.53
CA THR A 34 -2.66 3.78 -7.64
C THR A 34 -3.75 3.00 -8.37
N ARG A 35 -4.50 3.65 -9.27
CA ARG A 35 -5.53 2.99 -10.08
C ARG A 35 -4.95 1.96 -11.05
N ILE A 36 -3.86 2.30 -11.74
CA ILE A 36 -3.17 1.39 -12.66
C ILE A 36 -2.71 0.13 -11.93
N GLU A 37 -2.06 0.30 -10.77
CA GLU A 37 -1.60 -0.82 -9.96
C GLU A 37 -2.78 -1.63 -9.42
N PHE A 38 -3.85 -0.99 -8.93
CA PHE A 38 -5.04 -1.68 -8.46
C PHE A 38 -5.68 -2.54 -9.56
N ASP A 39 -5.87 -1.99 -10.76
CA ASP A 39 -6.46 -2.71 -11.89
C ASP A 39 -5.55 -3.88 -12.35
N ALA A 40 -4.22 -3.72 -12.31
CA ALA A 40 -3.28 -4.80 -12.60
C ALA A 40 -3.36 -5.96 -11.58
N LEU A 41 -3.74 -5.65 -10.34
CA LEU A 41 -3.94 -6.64 -9.29
C LEU A 41 -5.34 -7.29 -9.36
N THR A 42 -6.30 -6.57 -9.94
CA THR A 42 -7.70 -6.99 -10.08
C THR A 42 -7.78 -8.16 -11.06
N GLY A 43 -8.25 -9.31 -10.60
CA GLY A 43 -8.33 -10.55 -11.39
C GLY A 43 -7.32 -11.64 -11.01
N ARG A 44 -6.39 -11.35 -10.09
CA ARG A 44 -5.53 -12.36 -9.46
C ARG A 44 -6.08 -12.76 -8.09
N PRO A 45 -6.07 -14.05 -7.72
CA PRO A 45 -6.43 -14.48 -6.37
C PRO A 45 -5.60 -13.74 -5.32
N VAL A 46 -6.24 -13.19 -4.29
CA VAL A 46 -5.57 -12.50 -3.17
C VAL A 46 -4.43 -13.34 -2.57
N ARG A 47 -4.57 -14.67 -2.62
CA ARG A 47 -3.58 -15.64 -2.12
C ARG A 47 -2.21 -15.52 -2.80
N ASP A 48 -2.14 -15.05 -4.03
CA ASP A 48 -0.89 -14.93 -4.79
C ASP A 48 0.00 -13.80 -4.25
N TYR A 49 -0.59 -12.81 -3.56
CA TYR A 49 0.14 -11.68 -2.98
C TYR A 49 0.57 -11.91 -1.53
N ILE A 50 -0.07 -12.86 -0.83
CA ILE A 50 0.23 -13.14 0.58
C ILE A 50 1.73 -13.45 0.79
N PRO A 51 2.40 -14.30 0.00
CA PRO A 51 3.82 -14.58 0.17
C PRO A 51 4.69 -13.30 0.09
N ILE A 52 4.40 -12.43 -0.88
CA ILE A 52 5.14 -11.18 -1.12
C ILE A 52 4.95 -10.21 0.05
N LEU A 53 3.71 -10.05 0.52
CA LEU A 53 3.39 -9.18 1.65
C LEU A 53 4.02 -9.69 2.94
N VAL A 54 4.00 -11.01 3.18
CA VAL A 54 4.65 -11.66 4.34
C VAL A 54 6.16 -11.45 4.28
N GLU A 55 6.80 -11.63 3.12
CA GLU A 55 8.23 -11.40 2.97
C GLU A 55 8.59 -9.93 3.26
N ARG A 56 7.85 -8.98 2.69
CA ARG A 56 8.09 -7.53 2.90
C ARG A 56 7.90 -7.14 4.37
N ALA A 57 6.84 -7.63 5.01
CA ALA A 57 6.59 -7.40 6.44
C ALA A 57 7.71 -8.00 7.31
N THR A 58 8.17 -9.20 6.96
CA THR A 58 9.28 -9.89 7.65
C THR A 58 10.57 -9.10 7.53
N LYS A 59 10.94 -8.66 6.32
CA LYS A 59 12.12 -7.80 6.10
C LYS A 59 12.06 -6.50 6.91
N LYS A 60 10.91 -5.83 6.93
CA LYS A 60 10.70 -4.61 7.73
C LYS A 60 10.91 -4.89 9.23
N ARG A 61 10.35 -5.99 9.74
CA ARG A 61 10.51 -6.37 11.15
C ARG A 61 11.96 -6.67 11.52
N LEU A 62 12.69 -7.41 10.67
CA LEU A 62 14.11 -7.70 10.86
C LEU A 62 14.98 -6.45 10.79
N SER A 63 14.66 -5.52 9.88
CA SER A 63 15.35 -4.22 9.79
C SER A 63 15.15 -3.36 11.04
N ASN A 64 13.93 -3.34 11.58
CA ASN A 64 13.62 -2.62 12.82
C ASN A 64 14.21 -3.31 14.06
N GLY A 65 14.34 -4.64 14.04
CA GLY A 65 15.00 -5.42 15.10
C GLY A 65 16.51 -5.23 15.17
N ARG A 66 17.17 -4.84 14.07
CA ARG A 66 18.62 -4.53 14.04
C ARG A 66 18.99 -3.19 14.71
N SER A 67 18.02 -2.40 15.18
CA SER A 67 18.28 -1.18 15.97
C SER A 67 18.13 -1.37 17.49
N SER A 68 17.92 -2.61 17.97
CA SER A 68 17.83 -2.91 19.40
C SER A 68 18.80 -4.03 19.80
N SER A 69 20.10 -3.82 19.57
CA SER A 69 21.17 -4.53 20.26
C SER A 69 22.44 -3.67 20.21
N LEU A 70 22.45 -2.64 21.05
CA LEU A 70 23.63 -1.86 21.46
C LEU A 70 23.21 -0.89 22.58
N VAL A 71 22.75 -1.44 23.71
CA VAL A 71 22.87 -0.86 25.06
C VAL A 71 22.73 -1.99 26.09
#